data_AF-A0A524FNW9-F1
#
_entry.id   AF-A0A524FNW9-F1
#
_cell.length_a   1.000
_cell.length_b   1.000
_cell.length_c   1.000
_cell.angle_alpha   90.00
_cell.angle_beta   90.00
_cell.angle_gamma   90.00
#
_symmetry.space_group_name_H-M   'P 1'
#
loop_
_entity.id
_entity.type
_entity.pdbx_description
1 polymer ?
#
loop_
_entity_poly.entity_id
_entity_poly.type
_entity_poly.pdbx_seq_one_letter_code
_entity_poly.pdbx_strand_id
1 'polypeptide(L)'
;MKTNNILSGIIISDLISFISYFIIPSGLIFLGDFHILIGVLWGTYFAVKYLKKKQNYFKNGLKIGLISSYISALSIFFFELPFILSSYTFSIDLVIILLSFFSIEAIIIGIIVGLIIGYYFYTKEGGDKEHQKNKTESEFYNSLKDKY
;
A
#
# COMPACT_ATOMS: atom_id res chain seq x y z
N MET A 1 6.14 -16.63 13.07
CA MET A 1 5.02 -15.70 12.78
C MET A 1 5.52 -14.28 12.42
N LYS A 2 6.50 -14.11 11.51
CA LYS A 2 7.18 -12.82 11.24
C LYS A 2 6.91 -12.24 9.83
N THR A 3 6.44 -13.06 8.91
CA THR A 3 6.01 -12.74 7.53
C THR A 3 4.50 -12.52 7.43
N ASN A 4 3.77 -12.98 8.44
CA ASN A 4 2.31 -13.02 8.43
C ASN A 4 1.71 -11.62 8.39
N ASN A 5 2.29 -10.60 9.05
CA ASN A 5 1.65 -9.28 9.13
C ASN A 5 1.60 -8.53 7.79
N ILE A 6 2.66 -8.62 6.99
CA ILE A 6 2.71 -8.01 5.65
C ILE A 6 1.72 -8.73 4.74
N LEU A 7 1.76 -10.07 4.73
CA LEU A 7 0.84 -10.87 3.93
C LEU A 7 -0.62 -10.64 4.34
N SER A 8 -0.90 -10.58 5.64
CA SER A 8 -2.22 -10.31 6.17
C SER A 8 -2.71 -8.93 5.74
N GLY A 9 -1.88 -7.89 5.76
CA GLY A 9 -2.30 -6.58 5.28
C GLY A 9 -2.57 -6.54 3.78
N ILE A 10 -1.79 -7.27 2.97
CA ILE A 10 -2.05 -7.44 1.54
C ILE A 10 -3.40 -8.15 1.32
N ILE A 11 -3.65 -9.25 2.04
CA ILE A 11 -4.91 -10.01 1.94
C ILE A 11 -6.09 -9.15 2.40
N ILE A 12 -5.94 -8.41 3.49
CA ILE A 12 -6.98 -7.49 3.99
C ILE A 12 -7.28 -6.40 2.96
N SER A 13 -6.22 -5.84 2.34
CA SER A 13 -6.40 -4.86 1.26
C SER A 13 -7.24 -5.43 0.14
N ASP A 14 -6.83 -6.57 -0.41
CA ASP A 14 -7.51 -7.24 -1.51
C ASP A 14 -8.96 -7.57 -1.15
N LEU A 15 -9.19 -8.15 0.03
CA LEU A 15 -10.53 -8.50 0.51
C LEU A 15 -11.45 -7.28 0.62
N ILE A 16 -10.95 -6.17 1.18
CA ILE A 16 -11.75 -4.94 1.31
C ILE A 16 -12.05 -4.35 -0.06
N SER A 17 -11.03 -4.23 -0.93
CA SER A 17 -11.21 -3.73 -2.30
C SER A 17 -12.24 -4.58 -3.05
N PHE A 18 -12.09 -5.90 -3.00
CA PHE A 18 -12.94 -6.83 -3.72
C PHE A 18 -14.38 -6.84 -3.20
N ILE A 19 -14.59 -6.96 -1.88
CA ILE A 19 -15.93 -6.97 -1.29
C ILE A 19 -16.64 -5.64 -1.55
N SER A 20 -15.93 -4.52 -1.38
CA SER A 20 -16.53 -3.20 -1.59
C SER A 20 -16.94 -3.00 -3.06
N TYR A 21 -16.08 -3.40 -3.99
CA TYR A 21 -16.39 -3.40 -5.42
C TYR A 21 -17.55 -4.35 -5.77
N PHE A 22 -17.59 -5.55 -5.17
CA PHE A 22 -18.65 -6.53 -5.40
C PHE A 22 -20.04 -6.01 -4.98
N ILE A 23 -20.12 -5.26 -3.88
CA ILE A 23 -21.39 -4.68 -3.40
C ILE A 23 -21.82 -3.52 -4.29
N ILE A 24 -20.89 -2.64 -4.67
CA ILE A 24 -21.17 -1.46 -5.48
C ILE A 24 -20.12 -1.34 -6.59
N PRO A 25 -20.31 -2.02 -7.73
CA PRO A 25 -19.37 -1.97 -8.85
C PRO A 25 -19.39 -0.57 -9.46
N SER A 26 -18.50 0.28 -8.98
CA SER A 26 -18.42 1.69 -9.33
C SER A 26 -16.98 2.19 -9.27
N GLY A 27 -16.77 3.40 -9.77
CA GLY A 27 -15.46 4.05 -9.86
C GLY A 27 -15.60 5.58 -9.92
N LEU A 28 -14.53 6.28 -9.59
CA LEU A 28 -14.42 7.74 -9.68
C LEU A 28 -13.95 8.16 -11.07
N ILE A 29 -12.75 7.72 -11.44
CA ILE A 29 -12.09 7.99 -12.73
C ILE A 29 -12.02 6.69 -13.53
N PHE A 30 -11.74 5.57 -12.86
CA PHE A 30 -11.65 4.24 -13.45
C PHE A 30 -12.49 3.23 -12.65
N LEU A 31 -12.89 2.15 -13.30
CA LEU A 31 -13.67 1.07 -12.67
C LEU A 31 -12.88 0.46 -11.50
N GLY A 32 -13.44 0.52 -10.29
CA GLY A 32 -12.84 -0.08 -9.10
C GLY A 32 -11.81 0.78 -8.36
N ASP A 33 -11.47 1.96 -8.86
CA ASP A 33 -10.38 2.79 -8.31
C ASP A 33 -10.57 3.21 -6.85
N PHE A 34 -11.77 3.63 -6.49
CA PHE A 34 -12.13 4.02 -5.14
C PHE A 34 -12.06 2.84 -4.18
N HIS A 35 -12.46 1.67 -4.66
CA HIS A 35 -12.46 0.43 -3.89
C HIS A 35 -11.03 -0.04 -3.61
N ILE A 36 -10.17 -0.01 -4.64
CA ILE A 36 -8.73 -0.27 -4.51
C ILE A 36 -8.12 0.74 -3.53
N LEU A 37 -8.42 2.03 -3.65
CA LEU A 37 -7.90 3.07 -2.76
C LEU A 37 -8.24 2.78 -1.29
N ILE A 38 -9.50 2.48 -0.99
CA ILE A 38 -9.94 2.18 0.39
C ILE A 38 -9.26 0.91 0.91
N GLY A 39 -9.27 -0.17 0.13
CA GLY A 39 -8.65 -1.43 0.57
C GLY A 39 -7.17 -1.26 0.82
N VAL A 40 -6.45 -0.60 -0.09
CA VAL A 40 -5.01 -0.36 0.03
C VAL A 40 -4.69 0.55 1.21
N LEU A 41 -5.51 1.57 1.47
CA LEU A 41 -5.37 2.43 2.67
C LEU A 41 -5.42 1.61 3.95
N TRP A 42 -6.46 0.79 4.12
CA TRP A 42 -6.64 -0.03 5.32
C TRP A 42 -5.60 -1.13 5.45
N GLY A 43 -5.36 -1.89 4.38
CA GLY A 43 -4.40 -3.00 4.38
C GLY A 43 -2.97 -2.53 4.60
N THR A 44 -2.57 -1.43 3.95
CA THR A 44 -1.24 -0.83 4.16
C THR A 44 -1.11 -0.27 5.58
N TYR A 45 -2.14 0.41 6.09
CA TYR A 45 -2.15 0.89 7.48
C TYR A 45 -1.94 -0.25 8.47
N PHE A 46 -2.70 -1.35 8.34
CA PHE A 46 -2.57 -2.49 9.24
C PHE A 46 -1.21 -3.18 9.11
N ALA A 47 -0.73 -3.40 7.88
CA ALA A 47 0.59 -4.00 7.66
C ALA A 47 1.70 -3.17 8.30
N VAL A 48 1.67 -1.85 8.11
CA VAL A 48 2.71 -0.92 8.58
C VAL A 48 2.64 -0.74 10.09
N LYS A 49 1.45 -0.64 10.67
CA LYS A 49 1.23 -0.53 12.13
C LYS A 49 1.85 -1.67 12.92
N TYR A 50 1.87 -2.86 12.36
CA TYR A 50 2.42 -4.06 13.00
C TYR A 50 3.80 -4.47 12.44
N LEU A 51 4.50 -3.54 11.75
CA LEU A 51 5.92 -3.70 11.41
C LEU A 51 6.78 -3.66 12.67
N LYS A 52 7.96 -4.28 12.60
CA LYS A 52 8.90 -4.24 13.72
C LYS A 52 9.55 -2.85 13.80
N LYS A 53 9.76 -2.37 15.04
CA LYS A 53 10.39 -1.08 15.40
C LYS A 53 11.76 -0.74 14.78
N LYS A 54 12.40 -1.66 14.04
CA LYS A 54 13.71 -1.44 13.37
C LYS A 54 13.62 -1.38 11.85
N GLN A 55 12.41 -1.46 11.28
CA GLN A 55 12.25 -1.49 9.83
C GLN A 55 11.89 -0.11 9.30
N ASN A 56 12.40 0.24 8.12
CA ASN A 56 12.12 1.51 7.47
C ASN A 56 10.64 1.58 7.04
N TYR A 57 9.84 2.39 7.73
CA TYR A 57 8.41 2.57 7.48
C TYR A 57 8.12 3.09 6.09
N PHE A 58 8.97 3.97 5.54
CA PHE A 58 8.78 4.53 4.20
C PHE A 58 8.96 3.47 3.11
N LYS A 59 10.07 2.72 3.16
CA LYS A 59 10.35 1.66 2.19
C LYS A 59 9.31 0.54 2.25
N ASN A 60 8.87 0.18 3.46
CA ASN A 60 7.85 -0.86 3.63
C ASN A 60 6.46 -0.37 3.24
N GLY A 61 6.09 0.87 3.59
CA GLY A 61 4.82 1.47 3.17
C GLY A 61 4.68 1.47 1.65
N LEU A 62 5.71 1.94 0.93
CA LEU A 62 5.74 1.91 -0.54
C LEU A 62 5.62 0.48 -1.09
N LYS A 63 6.41 -0.45 -0.57
CA LYS A 63 6.40 -1.86 -1.03
C LYS A 63 5.04 -2.51 -0.80
N ILE A 64 4.45 -2.32 0.38
CA ILE A 64 3.16 -2.90 0.74
C ILE A 64 2.05 -2.25 -0.09
N GLY A 65 2.06 -0.93 -0.23
CA GLY A 65 1.09 -0.19 -1.04
C GLY A 65 1.04 -0.68 -2.47
N LEU A 66 2.21 -0.78 -3.12
CA LEU A 66 2.33 -1.28 -4.51
C LEU A 66 1.86 -2.74 -4.68
N ILE A 67 2.28 -3.64 -3.78
CA ILE A 67 1.89 -5.05 -3.89
C ILE A 67 0.38 -5.20 -3.64
N SER A 68 -0.14 -4.51 -2.64
CA SER A 68 -1.55 -4.59 -2.26
C SER A 68 -2.46 -4.01 -3.34
N SER A 69 -2.08 -2.87 -3.93
CA SER A 69 -2.85 -2.25 -5.02
C SER A 69 -2.84 -3.11 -6.27
N TYR A 70 -1.69 -3.69 -6.63
CA TYR A 70 -1.59 -4.54 -7.81
C TYR A 70 -2.39 -5.83 -7.68
N ILE A 71 -2.35 -6.48 -6.50
CA ILE A 71 -3.17 -7.67 -6.24
C ILE A 71 -4.66 -7.30 -6.26
N SER A 72 -5.06 -6.20 -5.61
CA SER A 72 -6.45 -5.74 -5.60
C SER A 72 -6.96 -5.46 -7.03
N ALA A 73 -6.15 -4.79 -7.85
CA ALA A 73 -6.49 -4.49 -9.24
C ALA A 73 -6.62 -5.76 -10.09
N LEU A 74 -5.72 -6.75 -9.91
CA LEU A 74 -5.84 -8.04 -10.59
C LEU A 74 -7.13 -8.78 -10.19
N SER A 75 -7.47 -8.80 -8.90
CA SER A 75 -8.69 -9.45 -8.43
C SER A 75 -9.95 -8.83 -9.04
N ILE A 76 -10.03 -7.49 -9.08
CA ILE A 76 -11.14 -6.78 -9.72
C ILE A 76 -11.15 -7.01 -11.23
N PHE A 77 -9.99 -6.94 -11.89
CA PHE A 77 -9.86 -7.20 -13.33
C PHE A 77 -10.37 -8.61 -13.70
N PHE A 78 -9.94 -9.65 -12.99
CA PHE A 78 -10.40 -11.01 -13.27
C PHE A 78 -11.89 -11.21 -12.98
N PHE A 79 -12.44 -10.44 -12.04
CA PHE A 79 -13.87 -10.46 -11.76
C PHE A 79 -14.70 -9.73 -12.82
N GLU A 80 -14.21 -8.61 -13.36
CA GLU A 80 -14.88 -7.88 -14.42
C GLU A 80 -14.78 -8.57 -15.79
N LEU A 81 -13.68 -9.27 -16.04
CA LEU A 81 -13.36 -9.83 -17.34
C LEU A 81 -14.50 -10.65 -17.96
N PRO A 82 -15.21 -11.57 -17.26
CA PRO A 82 -16.34 -12.29 -17.82
C PRO A 82 -17.50 -11.39 -18.26
N PHE A 83 -17.80 -10.31 -17.52
CA PHE A 83 -18.87 -9.37 -17.86
C PHE A 83 -18.53 -8.59 -19.13
N ILE A 84 -17.28 -8.13 -19.24
CA ILE A 84 -16.80 -7.43 -20.43
C ILE A 84 -16.81 -8.38 -21.64
N LEU A 85 -16.30 -9.61 -21.49
CA LEU A 85 -16.30 -10.60 -22.57
C LEU A 85 -17.69 -11.08 -22.98
N SER A 86 -18.70 -10.94 -22.11
CA SER A 86 -20.10 -11.19 -22.48
C SER A 86 -20.73 -10.05 -23.27
N SER A 87 -20.24 -8.81 -23.08
CA SER A 87 -20.77 -7.60 -23.72
C SER A 87 -20.06 -7.25 -25.03
N TYR A 88 -18.80 -7.65 -25.16
CA TYR A 88 -17.95 -7.40 -26.33
C TYR A 88 -17.40 -8.71 -26.87
N THR A 89 -17.17 -8.79 -28.18
CA THR A 89 -16.47 -9.94 -28.77
C THR A 89 -15.08 -10.09 -28.15
N PHE A 90 -14.74 -11.31 -27.75
CA PHE A 90 -13.42 -11.60 -27.20
C PHE A 90 -12.31 -11.17 -28.17
N SER A 91 -11.43 -10.31 -27.68
CA SER A 91 -10.23 -9.87 -28.38
C SER A 91 -9.07 -9.79 -27.40
N ILE A 92 -7.93 -10.39 -27.79
CA ILE A 92 -6.69 -10.34 -26.98
C ILE A 92 -6.24 -8.90 -26.78
N ASP A 93 -6.40 -8.05 -27.80
CA ASP A 93 -6.02 -6.63 -27.72
C ASP A 93 -6.82 -5.90 -26.63
N LEU A 94 -8.12 -6.20 -26.52
CA LEU A 94 -8.98 -5.63 -25.48
C LEU A 94 -8.55 -6.06 -24.08
N VAL A 95 -8.18 -7.33 -23.90
CA VAL A 95 -7.66 -7.86 -22.63
C VAL A 95 -6.36 -7.16 -22.23
N ILE A 96 -5.43 -6.98 -23.18
CA ILE A 96 -4.15 -6.30 -22.94
C ILE A 96 -4.36 -4.82 -22.58
N ILE A 97 -5.24 -4.12 -23.30
CA ILE A 97 -5.56 -2.72 -23.04
C ILE A 97 -6.15 -2.56 -21.64
N LEU A 98 -7.15 -3.36 -21.27
CA LEU A 98 -7.77 -3.31 -19.95
C LEU A 98 -6.77 -3.62 -18.84
N LEU A 99 -5.99 -4.69 -18.97
CA LEU A 99 -4.98 -5.05 -18.00
C LEU A 99 -3.94 -3.92 -17.82
N SER A 100 -3.58 -3.23 -18.90
CA SER A 100 -2.68 -2.08 -18.85
C SER A 100 -3.28 -0.92 -18.07
N PHE A 101 -4.57 -0.62 -18.27
CA PHE A 101 -5.29 0.41 -17.51
C PHE A 101 -5.31 0.09 -16.01
N PHE A 102 -5.75 -1.11 -15.62
CA PHE A 102 -5.75 -1.56 -14.22
C PHE A 102 -4.35 -1.52 -13.60
N SER A 103 -3.32 -1.88 -14.37
CA SER A 103 -1.93 -1.88 -13.89
C SER A 103 -1.41 -0.47 -13.61
N ILE A 104 -1.65 0.49 -14.51
CA ILE A 104 -1.22 1.89 -14.34
C ILE A 104 -1.89 2.49 -13.11
N GLU A 105 -3.20 2.28 -12.98
CA GLU A 105 -3.98 2.77 -11.86
C GLU A 105 -3.49 2.19 -10.51
N ALA A 106 -3.26 0.87 -10.46
CA ALA A 106 -2.71 0.20 -9.30
C ALA A 106 -1.35 0.79 -8.88
N ILE A 107 -0.48 1.11 -9.83
CA ILE A 107 0.82 1.74 -9.56
C ILE A 107 0.61 3.12 -8.93
N ILE A 108 -0.27 3.95 -9.51
CA ILE A 108 -0.56 5.30 -9.00
C ILE A 108 -1.10 5.23 -7.56
N ILE A 109 -2.14 4.43 -7.33
CA ILE A 109 -2.74 4.27 -5.99
C ILE A 109 -1.73 3.71 -4.99
N GLY A 110 -0.98 2.68 -5.38
CA GLY A 110 0.01 2.03 -4.52
C GLY A 110 1.13 2.97 -4.09
N ILE A 111 1.62 3.82 -4.99
CA ILE A 111 2.62 4.85 -4.67
C ILE A 111 2.03 5.88 -3.71
N ILE A 112 0.87 6.46 -4.05
CA ILE A 112 0.25 7.52 -3.25
C ILE A 112 -0.02 7.03 -1.82
N VAL A 113 -0.73 5.91 -1.69
CA VAL A 113 -1.09 5.36 -0.37
C VAL A 113 0.15 4.89 0.39
N GLY A 114 1.07 4.20 -0.28
CA GLY A 114 2.29 3.70 0.32
C GLY A 114 3.17 4.82 0.90
N LEU A 115 3.28 5.94 0.18
CA LEU A 115 3.98 7.14 0.63
C LEU A 115 3.28 7.81 1.81
N ILE A 116 1.96 8.02 1.72
CA ILE A 116 1.18 8.67 2.79
C ILE A 116 1.27 7.88 4.09
N ILE A 117 1.00 6.57 4.05
CA ILE A 117 1.02 5.71 5.25
C ILE A 117 2.45 5.52 5.76
N GLY A 118 3.41 5.32 4.86
CA GLY A 118 4.82 5.19 5.22
C GLY A 118 5.36 6.43 5.94
N TYR A 119 5.01 7.62 5.44
CA TYR A 119 5.37 8.90 6.05
C TYR A 119 4.65 9.14 7.39
N TYR A 120 3.36 8.80 7.48
CA TYR A 120 2.59 8.89 8.73
C TYR A 120 3.23 8.08 9.86
N PHE A 121 3.65 6.84 9.60
CA PHE A 121 4.31 6.03 10.65
C PHE A 121 5.76 6.43 10.89
N TYR A 122 6.47 6.93 9.88
CA TYR A 122 7.81 7.47 10.06
C TYR A 122 7.80 8.65 11.04
N THR A 123 6.90 9.61 10.86
CA THR A 123 6.76 10.77 11.76
C THR A 123 6.28 10.37 13.15
N LYS A 124 5.30 9.46 13.23
CA LYS A 124 4.71 9.02 14.50
C LYS A 124 5.63 8.14 15.36
N GLU A 125 6.41 7.24 14.76
CA GLU A 125 7.21 6.25 15.50
C GLU A 125 8.72 6.48 15.43
N GLY A 126 9.23 7.06 14.33
CA GLY A 126 10.65 7.35 14.12
C GLY A 126 11.07 8.76 14.52
N GLY A 127 10.19 9.75 14.33
CA GLY A 127 10.48 11.17 14.55
C GLY A 127 10.92 11.52 15.98
N ASP A 128 10.32 10.91 17.01
CA ASP A 128 10.64 11.25 18.40
C ASP A 128 11.82 10.46 18.99
N LYS A 129 12.01 9.20 18.60
CA LYS A 129 12.95 8.29 19.29
C LYS A 129 14.35 8.28 18.69
N GLU A 130 14.47 8.43 17.39
CA GLU A 130 15.76 8.45 16.69
C GLU A 130 16.43 9.83 16.84
N HIS A 131 15.63 10.91 16.84
CA HIS A 131 16.10 12.26 17.12
C HIS A 131 16.52 12.45 18.58
N GLN A 132 15.77 11.91 19.55
CA GLN A 132 16.20 11.93 20.95
C GLN A 132 17.49 11.13 21.16
N LYS A 133 17.59 9.91 20.60
CA LYS A 133 18.79 9.08 20.76
C LYS A 133 20.04 9.76 20.17
N ASN A 134 19.94 10.33 18.96
CA ASN A 134 21.05 11.05 18.33
C ASN A 134 21.40 12.33 19.09
N LYS A 135 20.41 13.03 19.65
CA LYS A 135 20.65 14.23 20.46
C LYS A 135 21.38 13.86 21.76
N THR A 136 20.93 12.83 22.47
CA THR A 136 21.58 12.35 23.71
C THR A 136 22.98 11.79 23.46
N GLU A 137 23.21 11.06 22.36
CA GLU A 137 24.55 10.60 21.98
C GLU A 137 25.45 11.80 21.62
N SER A 138 24.95 12.78 20.87
CA SER A 138 25.72 14.00 20.54
C SER A 138 26.07 14.84 21.77
N GLU A 139 25.14 14.98 22.72
CA GLU A 139 25.35 15.68 24.00
C GLU A 139 26.37 14.93 24.87
N PHE A 140 26.31 13.59 24.89
CA PHE A 140 27.30 12.76 25.58
C PHE A 140 28.71 12.89 24.96
N TYR A 141 28.84 12.79 23.64
CA TYR A 141 30.14 12.95 22.97
C TYR A 141 30.72 14.36 23.12
N ASN A 142 29.87 15.40 23.09
CA ASN A 142 30.31 16.77 23.35
C ASN A 142 30.78 16.94 24.81
N SER A 143 30.09 16.33 25.78
CA SER A 143 30.51 16.37 27.20
C SER A 143 31.85 15.67 27.47
N LEU A 144 32.24 14.71 26.62
CA LEU A 144 33.55 14.06 26.70
C LEU A 144 34.66 14.91 26.06
N LYS A 145 34.33 15.71 25.04
CA LYS A 145 35.26 16.65 24.40
C LYS A 145 35.59 17.85 25.28
N ASP A 146 34.64 18.34 26.07
CA ASP A 146 34.87 19.49 26.96
C ASP A 146 35.63 19.11 28.25
N LYS A 147 35.91 17.82 28.47
CA LYS A 147 36.55 17.30 29.68
C LYS A 147 38.04 16.95 29.52
N TYR A 148 38.58 17.11 28.31
CA TYR A 148 39.98 16.88 27.94
C TYR A 148 40.48 18.00 27.03
#